data_AF-A7XRK0-F1
#
_entry.id   AF-A7XRK0-F1
#
_cell.length_a   1.000
_cell.length_b   1.000
_cell.length_c   1.000
_cell.angle_alpha   90.00
_cell.angle_beta   90.00
_cell.angle_gamma   90.00
#
_symmetry.space_group_name_H-M   'P 1'
#
loop_
_entity.id
_entity.type
_entity.pdbx_description
1 polymer ?
#
loop_
_entity_poly.entity_id
_entity_poly.type
_entity_poly.pdbx_seq_one_letter_code
_entity_poly.pdbx_strand_id
1 'polypeptide(L)'
;QLEEQWKSFHDQMENERKQWLEKKDAEWEKWKKYTEIKYMSYCVDINNEFESNTLKDSSTWNRNQWEDWITTVGKEMIKSEYEKWIYENENYLDEWKVREWVEWKQKNISSWLSSEWKCKEDDSWSKWEQTVWGKWLFTENREKWTAWKERTLRERAEWLKWVQLKEYVYINDEWIPWTKWKNENRLAFIDWIGSFMNEWINNKQWNEWIHERKKMVATKKIAPLNAENAANAASSVGVRVNDTLQSDAPQSACAQDEAE
;
A
#
# COMPACT_ATOMS: atom_id res chain seq x y z
N GLN A 1 0.95 25.36 27.79
CA GLN A 1 1.97 24.81 26.90
C GLN A 1 1.58 23.46 26.28
N LEU A 2 1.60 22.33 27.01
CA LEU A 2 1.32 21.01 26.39
C LEU A 2 -0.09 20.91 25.76
N GLU A 3 -1.10 21.45 26.43
CA GLU A 3 -2.48 21.47 25.91
C GLU A 3 -2.62 22.34 24.64
N GLU A 4 -1.87 23.44 24.54
CA GLU A 4 -1.88 24.32 23.36
C GLU A 4 -1.15 23.66 22.18
N GLN A 5 -0.03 22.98 22.46
CA GLN A 5 0.70 22.19 21.46
C GLN A 5 -0.19 21.07 20.90
N TRP A 6 -0.99 20.43 21.75
CA TRP A 6 -1.95 19.43 21.31
C TRP A 6 -3.05 20.01 20.43
N LYS A 7 -3.64 21.15 20.81
CA LYS A 7 -4.65 21.83 19.99
C LYS A 7 -4.11 22.22 18.62
N SER A 8 -2.91 22.80 18.58
CA SER A 8 -2.26 23.15 17.32
C SER A 8 -2.01 21.94 16.43
N PHE A 9 -1.58 20.81 17.00
CA PHE A 9 -1.43 19.56 16.26
C PHE A 9 -2.78 19.04 15.75
N HIS A 10 -3.80 19.02 16.60
CA HIS A 10 -5.13 18.57 16.23
C HIS A 10 -5.71 19.40 15.07
N ASP A 11 -5.59 20.72 15.13
CA ASP A 11 -6.08 21.61 14.07
C ASP A 11 -5.31 21.43 12.76
N GLN A 12 -3.99 21.22 12.84
CA GLN A 12 -3.16 20.88 11.69
C GLN A 12 -3.64 19.57 11.05
N MET A 13 -3.82 18.51 11.84
CA MET A 13 -4.29 17.21 11.36
C MET A 13 -5.68 17.31 10.71
N GLU A 14 -6.59 18.10 11.28
CA GLU A 14 -7.91 18.32 10.69
C GLU A 14 -7.82 19.02 9.34
N ASN A 15 -6.94 20.01 9.20
CA ASN A 15 -6.71 20.70 7.93
C ASN A 15 -6.09 19.76 6.88
N GLU A 16 -5.09 18.98 7.25
CA GLU A 16 -4.44 18.02 6.33
C GLU A 16 -5.43 16.94 5.86
N ARG A 17 -6.29 16.44 6.77
CA ARG A 17 -7.36 15.50 6.41
C ARG A 17 -8.32 16.10 5.39
N LYS A 18 -8.75 17.36 5.58
CA LYS A 18 -9.61 18.07 4.60
C LYS A 18 -8.95 18.20 3.23
N GLN A 19 -7.67 18.61 3.19
CA GLN A 19 -6.93 18.72 1.93
C GLN A 19 -6.75 17.36 1.23
N TRP A 20 -6.61 16.28 1.99
CA TRP A 20 -6.60 14.93 1.45
C TRP A 20 -7.97 14.57 0.83
N LEU A 21 -9.08 14.92 1.49
CA LEU A 21 -10.44 14.66 0.99
C LEU A 21 -10.75 15.44 -0.29
N GLU A 22 -10.34 16.71 -0.37
CA GLU A 22 -10.52 17.55 -1.56
C GLU A 22 -9.88 16.94 -2.81
N LYS A 23 -8.80 16.16 -2.64
CA LYS A 23 -8.14 15.46 -3.76
C LYS A 23 -8.85 14.17 -4.16
N LYS A 24 -9.69 13.60 -3.28
CA LYS A 24 -10.35 12.31 -3.53
C LYS A 24 -11.32 12.35 -4.69
N ASP A 25 -11.99 13.47 -4.94
CA ASP A 25 -12.89 13.59 -6.10
C ASP A 25 -12.11 13.45 -7.42
N ALA A 26 -10.94 14.09 -7.51
CA ALA A 26 -10.09 13.98 -8.70
C ALA A 26 -9.48 12.57 -8.85
N GLU A 27 -9.14 11.92 -7.74
CA GLU A 27 -8.68 10.53 -7.76
C GLU A 27 -9.78 9.55 -8.16
N TRP A 28 -11.01 9.77 -7.70
CA TRP A 28 -12.19 9.01 -8.10
C TRP A 28 -12.44 9.10 -9.61
N GLU A 29 -12.37 10.31 -10.19
CA GLU A 29 -12.49 10.48 -11.65
C GLU A 29 -11.38 9.77 -12.43
N LYS A 30 -10.14 9.76 -11.91
CA LYS A 30 -9.04 8.99 -12.51
C LYS A 30 -9.28 7.49 -12.40
N TRP A 31 -9.75 7.02 -11.25
CA TRP A 31 -10.06 5.61 -11.01
C TRP A 31 -11.13 5.14 -11.99
N LYS A 32 -12.23 5.88 -12.17
CA LYS A 32 -13.28 5.54 -13.16
C LYS A 32 -12.71 5.37 -14.57
N LYS A 33 -11.95 6.36 -15.05
CA LYS A 33 -11.35 6.32 -16.39
C LYS A 33 -10.39 5.15 -16.56
N TYR A 34 -9.56 4.89 -15.55
CA TYR A 34 -8.66 3.75 -15.56
C TYR A 34 -9.44 2.44 -15.65
N THR A 35 -10.49 2.29 -14.85
CA THR A 35 -11.37 1.11 -14.86
C THR A 35 -12.05 0.97 -16.22
N GLU A 36 -12.62 2.04 -16.79
CA GLU A 36 -13.23 2.03 -18.13
C GLU A 36 -12.24 1.51 -19.18
N ILE A 37 -11.03 2.07 -19.25
CA ILE A 37 -10.00 1.66 -20.22
C ILE A 37 -9.59 0.20 -20.01
N LYS A 38 -9.36 -0.20 -18.76
CA LYS A 38 -8.97 -1.56 -18.38
C LYS A 38 -9.98 -2.60 -18.85
N TYR A 39 -11.26 -2.27 -18.75
CA TYR A 39 -12.36 -3.17 -18.99
C TYR A 39 -12.87 -3.11 -20.44
N MET A 40 -12.71 -1.97 -21.12
CA MET A 40 -12.93 -1.87 -22.57
C MET A 40 -11.82 -2.55 -23.39
N SER A 41 -10.60 -2.66 -22.88
CA SER A 41 -9.53 -3.43 -23.54
C SER A 41 -9.53 -4.90 -23.11
N TYR A 42 -9.01 -5.83 -23.93
CA TYR A 42 -8.69 -7.16 -23.44
C TYR A 42 -7.55 -7.08 -22.42
N CYS A 43 -7.90 -7.23 -21.15
CA CYS A 43 -6.95 -7.16 -20.03
C CYS A 43 -6.73 -8.52 -19.36
N VAL A 44 -5.79 -8.55 -18.42
CA VAL A 44 -5.43 -9.77 -17.66
C VAL A 44 -6.63 -10.35 -16.93
N ASP A 45 -7.50 -9.53 -16.36
CA ASP A 45 -8.67 -10.02 -15.60
C ASP A 45 -9.71 -10.66 -16.51
N ILE A 46 -9.95 -10.09 -17.70
CA ILE A 46 -10.78 -10.70 -18.74
C ILE A 46 -10.13 -12.00 -19.24
N ASN A 47 -8.80 -12.03 -19.45
CA ASN A 47 -8.08 -13.25 -19.81
C ASN A 47 -8.18 -14.34 -18.74
N ASN A 48 -8.08 -13.97 -17.46
CA ASN A 48 -8.24 -14.89 -16.34
C ASN A 48 -9.64 -15.49 -16.36
N GLU A 49 -10.70 -14.71 -16.54
CA GLU A 49 -12.07 -15.24 -16.66
C GLU A 49 -12.25 -16.19 -17.85
N PHE A 50 -11.51 -15.99 -18.94
CA PHE A 50 -11.45 -16.91 -20.08
C PHE A 50 -10.68 -18.22 -19.78
N GLU A 51 -9.76 -18.21 -18.81
CA GLU A 51 -8.89 -19.33 -18.46
C GLU A 51 -9.40 -20.14 -17.25
N SER A 52 -9.99 -19.49 -16.24
CA SER A 52 -10.30 -20.10 -14.93
C SER A 52 -11.78 -20.40 -14.68
N ASN A 53 -12.71 -19.63 -15.26
CA ASN A 53 -14.10 -19.57 -14.77
C ASN A 53 -15.15 -19.63 -15.91
N THR A 54 -15.88 -18.53 -16.10
CA THR A 54 -17.22 -18.45 -16.70
C THR A 54 -17.18 -18.27 -18.21
N LEU A 55 -16.14 -17.62 -18.73
CA LEU A 55 -16.02 -17.31 -20.15
C LEU A 55 -15.37 -18.42 -20.97
N LYS A 56 -15.05 -19.56 -20.36
CA LYS A 56 -14.41 -20.71 -21.04
C LYS A 56 -15.23 -21.20 -22.24
N ASP A 57 -16.55 -21.29 -22.07
CA ASP A 57 -17.50 -21.74 -23.10
C ASP A 57 -18.20 -20.58 -23.82
N SER A 58 -17.72 -19.34 -23.62
CA SER A 58 -18.36 -18.15 -24.17
C SER A 58 -18.31 -18.04 -25.71
N SER A 59 -17.56 -18.93 -26.38
CA SER A 59 -17.52 -19.03 -27.84
C SER A 59 -18.87 -19.34 -28.49
N THR A 60 -19.79 -19.97 -27.75
CA THR A 60 -21.14 -20.31 -28.25
C THR A 60 -22.23 -19.45 -27.62
N TRP A 61 -21.87 -18.46 -26.80
CA TRP A 61 -22.83 -17.65 -26.09
C TRP A 61 -23.63 -16.78 -27.05
N ASN A 62 -24.94 -16.74 -26.81
CA ASN A 62 -25.81 -15.77 -27.45
C ASN A 62 -25.78 -14.44 -26.68
N ARG A 63 -26.45 -13.43 -27.24
CA ARG A 63 -26.52 -12.09 -26.66
C ARG A 63 -27.01 -12.07 -25.21
N ASN A 64 -28.06 -12.83 -24.90
CA ASN A 64 -28.66 -12.84 -23.56
C ASN A 64 -27.69 -13.41 -22.51
N GLN A 65 -26.90 -14.42 -22.88
CA GLN A 65 -25.87 -14.98 -21.99
C GLN A 65 -24.75 -13.97 -21.70
N TRP A 66 -24.36 -13.18 -22.70
CA TRP A 66 -23.40 -12.08 -22.50
C TRP A 66 -23.98 -10.97 -21.62
N GLU A 67 -25.23 -10.59 -21.83
CA GLU A 67 -25.92 -9.59 -21.00
C GLU A 67 -26.04 -10.05 -19.53
N ASP A 68 -26.39 -11.32 -19.31
CA ASP A 68 -26.46 -11.92 -17.97
C ASP A 68 -25.08 -11.90 -17.28
N TRP A 69 -24.02 -12.33 -17.97
CA TRP A 69 -22.67 -12.32 -17.42
C TRP A 69 -22.18 -10.91 -17.08
N ILE A 70 -22.42 -9.93 -17.97
CA ILE A 70 -22.03 -8.53 -17.74
C ILE A 70 -22.74 -7.97 -16.50
N THR A 71 -24.04 -8.19 -16.40
CA THR A 71 -24.85 -7.64 -15.30
C THR A 71 -24.64 -8.34 -13.95
N THR A 72 -24.05 -9.54 -13.96
CA THR A 72 -23.76 -10.33 -12.76
C THR A 72 -22.26 -10.35 -12.45
N VAL A 73 -21.50 -11.22 -13.10
CA VAL A 73 -20.08 -11.47 -12.85
C VAL A 73 -19.24 -10.24 -13.17
N GLY A 74 -19.42 -9.66 -14.36
CA GLY A 74 -18.65 -8.48 -14.78
C GLY A 74 -18.84 -7.29 -13.84
N LYS A 75 -20.10 -7.03 -13.45
CA LYS A 75 -20.44 -6.01 -12.46
C LYS A 75 -19.81 -6.27 -11.09
N GLU A 76 -19.84 -7.52 -10.60
CA GLU A 76 -19.29 -7.86 -9.29
C GLU A 76 -17.76 -7.75 -9.24
N MET A 77 -17.06 -8.05 -10.35
CA MET A 77 -15.62 -7.84 -10.45
C MET A 77 -15.24 -6.37 -10.22
N ILE A 78 -15.91 -5.45 -10.92
CA ILE A 78 -15.66 -4.01 -10.76
C ILE A 78 -16.07 -3.53 -9.36
N LYS A 79 -17.17 -4.06 -8.81
CA LYS A 79 -17.60 -3.76 -7.44
C LYS A 79 -16.57 -4.19 -6.40
N SER A 80 -15.96 -5.36 -6.55
CA SER A 80 -14.89 -5.82 -5.67
C SER A 80 -13.65 -4.92 -5.75
N GLU A 81 -13.26 -4.47 -6.95
CA GLU A 81 -12.17 -3.50 -7.11
C GLU A 81 -12.48 -2.15 -6.45
N TYR A 82 -13.72 -1.67 -6.56
CA TYR A 82 -14.16 -0.45 -5.89
C TYR A 82 -14.13 -0.57 -4.37
N GLU A 83 -14.69 -1.66 -3.81
CA GLU A 83 -14.69 -1.93 -2.38
C GLU A 83 -13.25 -2.01 -1.83
N LYS A 84 -12.35 -2.66 -2.57
CA LYS A 84 -10.93 -2.71 -2.26
C LYS A 84 -10.30 -1.31 -2.25
N TRP A 85 -10.58 -0.50 -3.27
CA TRP A 85 -10.05 0.86 -3.34
C TRP A 85 -10.53 1.74 -2.17
N ILE A 86 -11.81 1.66 -1.79
CA ILE A 86 -12.34 2.36 -0.61
C ILE A 86 -11.66 1.88 0.67
N TYR A 87 -11.50 0.57 0.84
CA TYR A 87 -10.83 -0.03 1.99
C TYR A 87 -9.37 0.41 2.12
N GLU A 88 -8.62 0.43 1.02
CA GLU A 88 -7.23 0.90 1.01
C GLU A 88 -7.12 2.38 1.43
N ASN A 89 -8.08 3.22 1.04
CA ASN A 89 -8.11 4.62 1.45
C ASN A 89 -8.47 4.79 2.94
N GLU A 90 -9.40 3.99 3.46
CA GLU A 90 -9.77 3.98 4.87
C GLU A 90 -8.59 3.54 5.75
N ASN A 91 -7.93 2.44 5.37
CA ASN A 91 -6.71 1.98 6.04
C ASN A 91 -5.59 3.02 6.00
N TYR A 92 -5.39 3.69 4.86
CA TYR A 92 -4.39 4.75 4.76
C TYR A 92 -4.65 5.88 5.76
N LEU A 93 -5.91 6.31 5.93
CA LEU A 93 -6.27 7.34 6.89
C LEU A 93 -5.99 6.87 8.34
N ASP A 94 -6.35 5.64 8.67
CA ASP A 94 -6.13 5.08 10.01
C ASP A 94 -4.64 4.94 10.34
N GLU A 95 -3.85 4.39 9.41
CA GLU A 95 -2.39 4.28 9.55
C GLU A 95 -1.72 5.65 9.67
N TRP A 96 -2.14 6.61 8.84
CA TRP A 96 -1.61 7.96 8.88
C TRP A 96 -1.91 8.63 10.20
N LYS A 97 -3.16 8.57 10.68
CA LYS A 97 -3.59 9.10 11.97
C LYS A 97 -2.76 8.54 13.13
N VAL A 98 -2.56 7.22 13.17
CA VAL A 98 -1.75 6.57 14.21
C VAL A 98 -0.29 7.01 14.13
N ARG A 99 0.28 7.07 12.91
CA ARG A 99 1.67 7.49 12.69
C ARG A 99 1.92 8.90 13.20
N GLU A 100 1.11 9.87 12.78
CA GLU A 100 1.27 11.28 13.18
C GLU A 100 1.15 11.45 14.70
N TRP A 101 0.22 10.72 15.33
CA TRP A 101 0.09 10.73 16.79
C TRP A 101 1.33 10.18 17.50
N VAL A 102 1.88 9.06 17.01
CA VAL A 102 3.10 8.46 17.57
C VAL A 102 4.29 9.40 17.42
N GLU A 103 4.49 9.98 16.24
CA GLU A 103 5.57 10.92 15.97
C GLU A 103 5.46 12.17 16.84
N TRP A 104 4.25 12.75 16.95
CA TRP A 104 4.00 13.90 17.80
C TRP A 104 4.30 13.60 19.27
N LYS A 105 3.82 12.47 19.80
CA LYS A 105 4.11 12.02 21.18
C LYS A 105 5.61 11.89 21.41
N GLN A 106 6.30 11.19 20.50
CA GLN A 106 7.73 10.93 20.60
C GLN A 106 8.53 12.24 20.60
N LYS A 107 8.18 13.18 19.73
CA LYS A 107 8.82 14.50 19.66
C LYS A 107 8.64 15.30 20.96
N ASN A 108 7.42 15.34 21.50
CA ASN A 108 7.14 16.11 22.70
C ASN A 108 7.81 15.52 23.94
N ILE A 109 7.73 14.20 24.15
CA ILE A 109 8.39 13.56 25.30
C ILE A 109 9.92 13.64 25.19
N SER A 110 10.49 13.50 23.98
CA SER A 110 11.93 13.62 23.78
C SER A 110 12.42 15.04 24.09
N SER A 111 11.70 16.06 23.63
CA SER A 111 12.00 17.47 23.92
C SER A 111 11.95 17.80 25.41
N TRP A 112 10.97 17.23 26.12
CA TRP A 112 10.87 17.37 27.58
C TRP A 112 12.04 16.69 28.30
N LEU A 113 12.35 15.46 27.92
CA LEU A 113 13.43 14.67 28.51
C LEU A 113 14.81 15.26 28.24
N SER A 114 15.00 15.91 27.09
CA SER A 114 16.26 16.56 26.72
C SER A 114 16.42 17.98 27.24
N SER A 115 15.46 18.49 28.01
CA SER A 115 15.55 19.84 28.58
C SER A 115 16.77 19.99 29.49
N GLU A 116 17.48 21.10 29.35
CA GLU A 116 18.81 21.29 29.95
C GLU A 116 18.81 21.09 31.48
N TRP A 117 17.82 21.64 32.18
CA TRP A 117 17.70 21.50 33.63
C TRP A 117 17.45 20.05 34.05
N LYS A 118 16.64 19.31 33.29
CA LYS A 118 16.27 17.93 33.58
C LYS A 118 17.46 17.00 33.34
N CYS A 119 18.16 17.17 32.21
CA CYS A 119 19.40 16.46 31.92
C CYS A 119 20.46 16.67 33.02
N LYS A 120 20.65 17.92 33.48
CA LYS A 120 21.62 18.24 34.54
C LYS A 120 21.23 17.61 35.89
N GLU A 121 19.96 17.66 36.24
CA GLU A 121 19.46 17.07 37.48
C GLU A 121 19.53 15.53 37.46
N ASP A 122 19.10 14.92 36.36
CA ASP A 122 19.14 13.46 36.17
C ASP A 122 20.59 12.95 36.15
N ASP A 123 21.52 13.66 35.52
CA ASP A 123 22.96 13.34 35.55
C ASP A 123 23.53 13.46 36.98
N SER A 124 23.13 14.50 37.72
CA SER A 124 23.57 14.72 39.11
C SER A 124 23.12 13.59 40.03
N TRP A 125 21.84 13.18 39.95
CA TRP A 125 21.31 12.08 40.75
C TRP A 125 21.82 10.71 40.29
N SER A 126 22.05 10.51 38.99
CA SER A 126 22.66 9.28 38.47
C SER A 126 24.09 9.10 38.98
N LYS A 127 24.89 10.18 39.01
CA LYS A 127 26.22 10.16 39.62
C LYS A 127 26.16 9.90 41.12
N TRP A 128 25.22 10.50 41.83
CA TRP A 128 25.02 10.24 43.27
C TRP A 128 24.65 8.78 43.53
N GLU A 129 23.80 8.17 42.70
CA GLU A 129 23.43 6.75 42.79
C GLU A 129 24.65 5.81 42.63
N GLN A 130 25.71 6.24 41.94
CA GLN A 130 26.95 5.47 41.80
C GLN A 130 27.89 5.61 43.01
N THR A 131 27.66 6.57 43.90
CA THR A 131 28.50 6.76 45.10
C THR A 131 28.10 5.80 46.23
N VAL A 132 29.05 5.00 46.71
CA VAL A 132 28.83 4.00 47.78
C VAL A 132 28.75 4.67 49.16
N TRP A 133 29.64 5.63 49.42
CA TRP A 133 29.79 6.28 50.73
C TRP A 133 28.83 7.45 50.95
N GLY A 134 28.48 8.19 49.87
CA GLY A 134 27.57 9.34 49.92
C GLY A 134 26.14 8.98 50.35
N LYS A 135 25.72 7.72 50.15
CA LYS A 135 24.42 7.19 50.56
C LYS A 135 24.30 6.92 52.06
N TRP A 136 25.41 6.63 52.73
CA TRP A 136 25.47 6.34 54.17
C TRP A 136 25.63 7.60 55.02
N LEU A 137 26.28 8.64 54.49
CA LEU A 137 26.75 9.78 55.27
C LEU A 137 25.82 11.01 55.26
N PHE A 138 24.87 11.12 54.32
CA PHE A 138 24.06 12.33 54.14
C PHE A 138 22.56 12.04 54.02
N THR A 139 21.82 12.21 55.13
CA THR A 139 20.36 12.04 55.17
C THR A 139 19.62 13.04 54.29
N GLU A 140 20.06 14.31 54.24
CA GLU A 140 19.46 15.37 53.41
C GLU A 140 19.52 15.05 51.90
N ASN A 141 20.62 14.45 51.43
CA ASN A 141 20.76 14.03 50.04
C ASN A 141 19.82 12.87 49.68
N ARG A 142 19.52 12.00 50.67
CA ARG A 142 18.57 10.89 50.50
C ARG A 142 17.13 11.40 50.40
N GLU A 143 16.76 12.41 51.17
CA GLU A 143 15.44 13.05 51.06
C GLU A 143 15.26 13.74 49.71
N LYS A 144 16.24 14.54 49.27
CA LYS A 144 16.22 15.20 47.95
C LYS A 144 16.17 14.19 46.79
N TRP A 145 16.94 13.11 46.88
CA TRP A 145 16.89 12.02 45.89
C TRP A 145 15.52 11.32 45.87
N THR A 146 14.93 11.06 47.04
CA THR A 146 13.60 10.45 47.13
C THR A 146 12.54 11.37 46.51
N ALA A 147 12.60 12.66 46.81
CA ALA A 147 11.72 13.67 46.21
C ALA A 147 11.89 13.74 44.67
N TRP A 148 13.12 13.65 44.16
CA TRP A 148 13.37 13.55 42.72
C TRP A 148 12.75 12.29 42.10
N LYS A 149 12.95 11.10 42.70
CA LYS A 149 12.31 9.85 42.24
C LYS A 149 10.79 9.94 42.22
N GLU A 150 10.19 10.43 43.30
CA GLU A 150 8.74 10.60 43.41
C GLU A 150 8.20 11.57 42.37
N ARG A 151 8.91 12.69 42.13
CA ARG A 151 8.54 13.64 41.08
C ARG A 151 8.62 13.02 39.70
N THR A 152 9.70 12.33 39.36
CA THR A 152 9.86 11.64 38.07
C THR A 152 8.77 10.59 37.84
N LEU A 153 8.39 9.82 38.87
CA LEU A 153 7.28 8.87 38.79
C LEU A 153 5.94 9.58 38.55
N ARG A 154 5.69 10.67 39.26
CA ARG A 154 4.47 11.48 39.13
C ARG A 154 4.34 12.09 37.74
N GLU A 155 5.39 12.73 37.25
CA GLU A 155 5.44 13.31 35.89
C GLU A 155 5.17 12.24 34.82
N ARG A 156 5.76 11.04 34.96
CA ARG A 156 5.50 9.92 34.05
C ARG A 156 4.02 9.49 34.10
N ALA A 157 3.43 9.39 35.28
CA ALA A 157 2.02 9.02 35.44
C ALA A 157 1.08 10.08 34.85
N GLU A 158 1.38 11.36 35.08
CA GLU A 158 0.63 12.50 34.53
C GLU A 158 0.70 12.51 32.99
N TRP A 159 1.88 12.31 32.42
CA TRP A 159 2.07 12.20 30.96
C TRP A 159 1.26 11.03 30.38
N LEU A 160 1.38 9.83 30.95
CA LEU A 160 0.67 8.65 30.45
C LEU A 160 -0.85 8.83 30.53
N LYS A 161 -1.36 9.37 31.64
CA LYS A 161 -2.78 9.64 31.80
C LYS A 161 -3.27 10.68 30.78
N TRP A 162 -2.51 11.77 30.60
CA TRP A 162 -2.87 12.81 29.65
C TRP A 162 -2.85 12.27 28.21
N VAL A 163 -1.81 11.51 27.83
CA VAL A 163 -1.72 10.86 26.52
C VAL A 163 -2.91 9.93 26.28
N GLN A 164 -3.27 9.08 27.22
CA GLN A 164 -4.40 8.15 27.08
C GLN A 164 -5.72 8.91 26.83
N LEU A 165 -5.97 9.99 27.56
CA LEU A 165 -7.18 10.80 27.38
C LEU A 165 -7.21 11.44 25.99
N LYS A 166 -6.09 11.97 25.51
CA LYS A 166 -6.00 12.59 24.18
C LYS A 166 -6.03 11.58 23.05
N GLU A 167 -5.40 10.43 23.24
CA GLU A 167 -5.41 9.33 22.28
C GLU A 167 -6.83 8.80 22.07
N TYR A 168 -7.61 8.65 23.14
CA TYR A 168 -9.02 8.28 23.02
C TYR A 168 -9.81 9.30 22.17
N VAL A 169 -9.63 10.60 22.43
CA VAL A 169 -10.32 11.67 21.68
C VAL A 169 -9.85 11.72 20.23
N TYR A 170 -8.55 11.56 19.97
CA TYR A 170 -8.01 11.68 18.64
C TYR A 170 -8.23 10.41 17.83
N ILE A 171 -7.73 9.25 18.29
CA ILE A 171 -7.73 7.97 17.57
C ILE A 171 -9.13 7.38 17.40
N ASN A 172 -10.01 7.48 18.41
CA ASN A 172 -11.34 6.86 18.31
C ASN A 172 -12.40 7.79 17.70
N ASP A 173 -12.05 9.03 17.37
CA ASP A 173 -12.98 9.94 16.69
C ASP A 173 -13.24 9.47 15.25
N GLU A 174 -14.52 9.22 14.97
CA GLU A 174 -15.01 8.93 13.63
C GLU A 174 -14.97 10.22 12.80
N TRP A 175 -14.25 10.18 11.69
CA TRP A 175 -14.12 11.36 10.85
C TRP A 175 -15.34 11.49 9.90
N ILE A 176 -16.38 12.17 10.41
CA ILE A 176 -17.66 12.38 9.74
C ILE A 176 -17.55 12.81 8.26
N PRO A 177 -16.64 13.74 7.87
CA PRO A 177 -16.47 14.13 6.46
C PRO A 177 -16.14 12.97 5.53
N TRP A 178 -15.28 12.03 5.95
CA TRP A 178 -14.97 10.84 5.16
C TRP A 178 -16.16 9.88 5.08
N THR A 179 -16.84 9.62 6.20
CA THR A 179 -18.05 8.80 6.20
C THR A 179 -19.10 9.35 5.24
N LYS A 180 -19.30 10.68 5.24
CA LYS A 180 -20.20 11.37 4.31
C LYS A 180 -19.76 11.18 2.85
N TRP A 181 -18.51 11.51 2.55
CA TRP A 181 -17.97 11.38 1.19
C TRP A 181 -18.06 9.94 0.67
N LYS A 182 -17.74 8.94 1.50
CA LYS A 182 -17.83 7.50 1.16
C LYS A 182 -19.25 7.11 0.77
N ASN A 183 -20.25 7.58 1.52
CA ASN A 183 -21.65 7.30 1.22
C ASN A 183 -22.12 7.96 -0.09
N GLU A 184 -21.75 9.23 -0.31
CA GLU A 184 -22.08 9.95 -1.56
C GLU A 184 -21.38 9.33 -2.76
N ASN A 185 -20.10 8.99 -2.62
CA ASN A 185 -19.30 8.33 -3.64
C ASN A 185 -19.85 6.93 -3.98
N ARG A 186 -20.34 6.18 -2.99
CA ARG A 186 -20.98 4.88 -3.23
C ARG A 186 -22.22 5.00 -4.11
N LEU A 187 -23.05 6.02 -3.90
CA LEU A 187 -24.22 6.27 -4.76
C LEU A 187 -23.76 6.62 -6.19
N ALA A 188 -22.77 7.51 -6.31
CA ALA A 188 -22.19 7.86 -7.60
C ALA A 188 -21.57 6.63 -8.32
N PHE A 189 -20.95 5.72 -7.58
CA PHE A 189 -20.44 4.46 -8.10
C PHE A 189 -21.56 3.57 -8.64
N ILE A 190 -22.66 3.41 -7.89
CA ILE A 190 -23.81 2.58 -8.30
C ILE A 190 -24.43 3.10 -9.61
N ASP A 191 -24.58 4.41 -9.72
CA ASP A 191 -25.13 5.04 -10.93
C ASP A 191 -24.17 4.92 -12.12
N TRP A 192 -22.89 5.17 -11.88
CA TRP A 192 -21.85 5.06 -12.91
C TRP A 192 -21.69 3.63 -13.42
N ILE A 193 -21.56 2.63 -12.53
CA ILE A 193 -21.38 1.24 -12.97
C ILE A 193 -22.60 0.74 -13.74
N GLY A 194 -23.82 1.14 -13.36
CA GLY A 194 -25.02 0.83 -14.14
C GLY A 194 -24.95 1.38 -15.57
N SER A 195 -24.53 2.63 -15.71
CA SER A 195 -24.34 3.26 -17.02
C SER A 195 -23.24 2.57 -17.84
N PHE A 196 -22.12 2.24 -17.21
CA PHE A 196 -20.99 1.57 -17.86
C PHE A 196 -21.34 0.16 -18.33
N MET A 197 -22.08 -0.63 -17.53
CA MET A 197 -22.57 -1.96 -17.94
C MET A 197 -23.51 -1.89 -19.15
N ASN A 198 -24.37 -0.86 -19.20
CA ASN A 198 -25.25 -0.65 -20.36
C ASN A 198 -24.44 -0.31 -21.62
N GLU A 199 -23.39 0.49 -21.50
CA GLU A 199 -22.48 0.80 -22.61
C GLU A 199 -21.80 -0.48 -23.14
N TRP A 200 -21.25 -1.30 -22.25
CA TRP A 200 -20.70 -2.62 -22.58
C TRP A 200 -21.66 -3.50 -23.40
N ILE A 201 -22.91 -3.58 -22.95
CA ILE A 201 -23.95 -4.37 -23.60
C ILE A 201 -24.29 -3.82 -24.98
N ASN A 202 -24.50 -2.51 -25.07
CA ASN A 202 -24.90 -1.85 -26.32
C ASN A 202 -23.81 -1.92 -27.38
N ASN A 203 -22.55 -1.76 -26.98
CA ASN A 203 -21.39 -1.84 -27.86
C ASN A 203 -21.02 -3.29 -28.22
N LYS A 204 -21.64 -4.27 -27.55
CA LYS A 204 -21.32 -5.70 -27.70
C LYS A 204 -19.83 -5.97 -27.49
N GLN A 205 -19.29 -5.43 -26.40
CA GLN A 205 -17.85 -5.37 -26.11
C GLN A 205 -17.16 -6.74 -26.17
N TRP A 206 -17.89 -7.81 -25.86
CA TRP A 206 -17.43 -9.19 -25.96
C TRP A 206 -16.91 -9.58 -27.35
N ASN A 207 -17.38 -8.95 -28.43
CA ASN A 207 -16.86 -9.22 -29.77
C ASN A 207 -15.38 -8.83 -29.89
N GLU A 208 -14.99 -7.70 -29.30
CA GLU A 208 -13.60 -7.26 -29.25
C GLU A 208 -12.77 -8.21 -28.40
N TRP A 209 -13.26 -8.58 -27.21
CA TRP A 209 -12.56 -9.54 -26.34
C TRP A 209 -12.36 -10.91 -27.00
N ILE A 210 -13.38 -11.44 -27.68
CA ILE A 210 -13.28 -12.71 -28.41
C ILE A 210 -12.25 -12.60 -29.54
N HIS A 211 -12.22 -11.47 -30.26
CA HIS A 211 -11.27 -11.24 -31.35
C HIS A 211 -9.83 -11.17 -30.83
N GLU A 212 -9.60 -10.41 -29.75
CA GLU A 212 -8.28 -10.27 -29.13
C GLU A 212 -7.80 -11.59 -28.52
N ARG A 213 -8.68 -12.35 -27.87
CA ARG A 213 -8.38 -13.72 -27.40
C ARG A 213 -7.94 -14.63 -28.53
N LYS A 214 -8.67 -14.64 -29.65
CA LYS A 214 -8.33 -15.47 -30.83
C LYS A 214 -6.93 -15.11 -31.36
N LYS A 215 -6.60 -13.81 -31.45
CA LYS A 215 -5.25 -13.35 -31.83
C LYS A 215 -4.21 -13.89 -30.86
N MET A 216 -4.40 -13.76 -29.55
CA MET A 216 -3.43 -14.23 -28.55
C MET A 216 -3.21 -15.74 -28.61
N VAL A 217 -4.29 -16.53 -28.72
CA VAL A 217 -4.18 -18.00 -28.83
C VAL A 217 -3.46 -18.40 -30.11
N ALA A 218 -3.72 -17.72 -31.24
CA ALA A 218 -3.00 -17.97 -32.49
C ALA A 218 -1.50 -17.67 -32.34
N THR A 219 -1.13 -16.54 -31.75
CA THR A 219 0.27 -16.16 -31.51
C THR A 219 0.97 -17.16 -30.56
N LYS A 220 0.31 -17.57 -29.47
CA LYS A 220 0.83 -18.59 -28.54
C LYS A 220 1.02 -19.97 -29.19
N LYS A 221 0.22 -20.34 -30.20
CA LYS A 221 0.39 -21.59 -30.96
C LYS A 221 1.50 -21.50 -32.02
N ILE A 222 1.67 -20.34 -32.64
CA ILE A 222 2.69 -20.12 -33.69
C ILE A 222 4.10 -20.03 -33.11
N ALA A 223 4.27 -19.46 -31.90
CA ALA A 223 5.56 -19.35 -31.23
C ALA A 223 6.32 -20.70 -31.05
N PRO A 224 5.71 -21.77 -30.51
CA PRO A 224 6.36 -23.07 -30.40
C PRO A 224 6.55 -23.76 -31.75
N LEU A 225 5.61 -23.63 -32.71
CA LEU A 225 5.76 -24.16 -34.08
C LEU A 225 6.95 -23.52 -34.82
N ASN A 226 7.15 -22.22 -34.66
CA ASN A 226 8.30 -21.52 -35.24
C ASN A 226 9.61 -21.90 -34.56
N ALA A 227 9.60 -22.14 -33.25
CA ALA A 227 10.79 -22.61 -32.52
C ALA A 227 11.17 -24.05 -32.90
N GLU A 228 10.19 -24.94 -33.07
CA GLU A 228 10.39 -26.33 -33.51
C GLU A 228 10.85 -26.39 -34.98
N ASN A 229 10.28 -25.57 -35.86
CA ASN A 229 10.73 -25.45 -37.25
C ASN A 229 12.15 -24.86 -37.36
N ALA A 230 12.52 -23.91 -36.50
CA ALA A 230 13.88 -23.38 -36.44
C ALA A 230 14.89 -24.42 -35.93
N ALA A 231 14.53 -25.22 -34.93
CA ALA A 231 15.35 -26.33 -34.45
C ALA A 231 15.53 -27.43 -35.51
N ASN A 232 14.46 -27.78 -36.23
CA ASN A 232 14.50 -28.76 -37.32
C ASN A 232 15.29 -28.26 -38.54
N ALA A 233 15.19 -26.97 -38.88
CA ALA A 233 16.00 -26.35 -39.93
C ALA A 233 17.50 -26.37 -39.58
N ALA A 234 17.86 -26.06 -38.34
CA ALA A 234 19.24 -26.14 -37.86
C ALA A 234 19.79 -27.58 -37.89
N SER A 235 18.95 -28.59 -37.63
CA SER A 235 19.33 -30.01 -37.73
C SER A 235 19.50 -30.48 -39.19
N SER A 236 18.70 -29.96 -40.13
CA SER A 236 18.75 -30.31 -41.56
C SER A 236 19.97 -29.75 -42.32
N VAL A 237 20.54 -28.64 -41.83
CA VAL A 237 21.76 -28.03 -42.38
C VAL A 237 23.02 -28.77 -41.90
N GLY A 238 22.92 -29.63 -40.88
CA GLY A 238 24.03 -30.33 -40.26
C GLY A 238 24.58 -31.56 -40.99
N VAL A 239 24.10 -31.91 -42.20
CA VAL A 239 24.60 -33.09 -42.94
C VAL A 239 25.11 -32.70 -44.33
N ARG A 240 26.35 -32.19 -44.37
CA ARG A 240 27.32 -32.42 -45.47
C ARG A 240 28.76 -32.13 -45.00
N VAL A 241 29.38 -33.20 -44.48
CA VAL A 241 30.75 -33.69 -44.74
C VAL A 241 31.94 -32.70 -44.66
N ASN A 242 32.67 -32.87 -43.56
CA ASN A 242 34.12 -33.09 -43.40
C ASN A 242 35.21 -32.18 -44.01
N ASP A 243 36.18 -31.96 -43.10
CA ASP A 243 37.63 -31.98 -43.25
C ASP A 243 38.31 -30.92 -44.13
N THR A 244 38.98 -29.96 -43.48
CA THR A 244 40.43 -29.76 -43.64
C THR A 244 41.01 -29.05 -42.40
N LEU A 245 42.17 -29.56 -41.97
CA LEU A 245 43.00 -29.21 -40.82
C LEU A 245 43.61 -27.80 -40.84
N GLN A 246 43.82 -27.24 -39.64
CA GLN A 246 45.08 -26.71 -39.03
C GLN A 246 44.74 -25.59 -38.04
N SER A 247 44.96 -25.81 -36.73
CA SER A 247 46.14 -25.39 -35.94
C SER A 247 46.32 -23.86 -35.97
N ASP A 248 46.23 -23.12 -34.86
CA ASP A 248 47.05 -23.23 -33.67
C ASP A 248 46.34 -22.71 -32.39
N ALA A 249 46.62 -23.37 -31.27
CA ALA A 249 46.53 -22.81 -29.92
C ALA A 249 47.92 -22.22 -29.54
N PRO A 250 48.17 -21.54 -28.39
CA PRO A 250 47.34 -21.51 -27.19
C PRO A 250 47.35 -20.24 -26.30
N GLN A 251 46.47 -20.30 -25.28
CA GLN A 251 46.65 -19.89 -23.86
C GLN A 251 46.70 -18.42 -23.43
N SER A 252 45.76 -18.06 -22.54
CA SER A 252 46.00 -17.73 -21.10
C SER A 252 44.68 -17.19 -20.49
N ALA A 253 43.93 -17.96 -19.68
CA ALA A 253 43.95 -17.99 -18.20
C ALA A 253 43.56 -16.63 -17.56
N CYS A 254 42.35 -16.54 -16.96
CA CYS A 254 42.08 -16.64 -15.49
C CYS A 254 42.69 -15.44 -14.71
N ALA A 255 42.07 -14.79 -13.74
CA ALA A 255 40.99 -15.03 -12.80
C ALA A 255 40.67 -13.62 -12.20
N GLN A 256 39.42 -13.24 -11.94
CA GLN A 256 38.74 -13.30 -10.64
C GLN A 256 39.38 -12.52 -9.47
N ASP A 257 38.44 -11.97 -8.67
CA ASP A 257 38.53 -11.57 -7.26
C ASP A 257 39.02 -10.14 -6.98
N GLU A 258 38.55 -9.40 -5.98
CA GLU A 258 37.50 -9.55 -4.96
C GLU A 258 37.35 -8.17 -4.26
N ALA A 259 36.24 -8.01 -3.54
CA ALA A 259 36.05 -7.29 -2.27
C ALA A 259 36.77 -5.95 -1.96
N GLU A 260 35.94 -4.95 -1.61
CA GLU A 260 35.90 -4.34 -0.26
C GLU A 260 34.46 -3.88 0.07
#